data_AF-R7TU06-F1
#
_entry.id   AF-R7TU06-F1
#
_cell.length_a   1.000
_cell.length_b   1.000
_cell.length_c   1.000
_cell.angle_alpha   90.00
_cell.angle_beta   90.00
_cell.angle_gamma   90.00
#
_symmetry.space_group_name_H-M   'P 1'
#
loop_
_entity.id
_entity.type
_entity.pdbx_description
1 polymer ?
#
loop_
_entity_poly.entity_id
_entity_poly.type
_entity_poly.pdbx_seq_one_letter_code
_entity_poly.pdbx_strand_id
1 'polypeptide(L)' 'YWFYLSFENSFCDEYVTEKFTLMVRKANVIPVVLGAADYANILPKGSFIDSRDFGSVKEMADFLIKLTKDPERYNSYI' A
#
# COMPACT_ATOMS: atom_id res chain seq x y z
N TYR A 1 7.42 -9.09 -7.84
CA TYR A 1 6.04 -8.93 -7.35
C TYR A 1 5.62 -7.49 -7.59
N TRP A 2 4.33 -7.22 -7.81
CA TRP A 2 3.83 -5.85 -8.07
C TRP A 2 3.40 -5.14 -6.78
N PHE A 3 2.81 -5.88 -5.84
CA PHE A 3 2.29 -5.34 -4.59
C PHE A 3 2.82 -6.10 -3.38
N TYR A 4 2.92 -5.41 -2.24
CA TYR A 4 3.19 -6.00 -0.93
C TYR A 4 2.06 -5.65 0.03
N LEU A 5 1.32 -6.65 0.51
CA LEU A 5 0.23 -6.46 1.46
C LEU A 5 0.81 -6.27 2.87
N SER A 6 0.75 -5.05 3.38
CA SER A 6 1.26 -4.63 4.70
C SER A 6 0.11 -4.36 5.66
N PHE A 7 -0.81 -5.32 5.79
CA PHE A 7 -1.95 -5.18 6.69
C PHE A 7 -1.50 -5.34 8.13
N GLU A 8 -1.78 -4.35 8.99
CA GLU A 8 -1.43 -4.43 10.40
C GLU A 8 -2.34 -5.43 11.14
N ASN A 9 -1.78 -6.13 12.13
CA ASN A 9 -2.50 -7.18 12.85
C ASN A 9 -3.53 -6.63 13.85
N SER A 10 -3.52 -5.32 14.08
CA SER A 10 -4.40 -4.60 15.01
C SER A 10 -4.52 -3.14 14.60
N PHE A 11 -5.73 -2.57 14.71
CA PHE A 11 -6.00 -1.15 14.52
C PHE A 11 -5.56 -0.35 15.75
N CYS A 12 -4.26 -0.20 15.96
CA CYS A 12 -3.68 0.67 16.98
C CYS A 12 -2.86 1.78 16.32
N ASP A 13 -3.00 3.01 16.82
CA ASP A 13 -2.45 4.23 16.20
C ASP A 13 -0.90 4.27 16.15
N GLU A 14 -0.22 3.49 17.00
CA GLU A 14 1.25 3.47 17.09
C GLU A 14 1.88 2.18 16.54
N TYR A 15 1.11 1.33 15.84
CA TYR A 15 1.57 0.02 15.39
C TYR A 15 2.05 0.05 13.93
N VAL A 16 3.26 0.57 13.70
CA VAL A 16 3.98 0.44 12.42
C VAL A 16 5.06 -0.63 12.60
N THR A 17 4.83 -1.83 12.09
CA THR A 17 5.74 -2.97 12.30
C THR A 17 6.89 -3.02 11.29
N GLU A 18 7.78 -4.01 11.46
CA GLU A 18 8.87 -4.44 10.56
C GLU A 18 8.47 -4.58 9.07
N LYS A 19 7.16 -4.61 8.78
CA LYS A 19 6.60 -4.56 7.41
C LYS A 19 7.04 -3.30 6.67
N PHE A 20 7.27 -2.18 7.36
CA PHE A 20 7.83 -0.96 6.78
C PHE A 20 9.29 -1.17 6.34
N THR A 21 10.12 -1.81 7.16
CA THR A 21 11.52 -2.10 6.83
C THR A 21 11.63 -3.05 5.64
N LEU A 22 10.70 -4.01 5.51
CA LEU A 22 10.62 -4.90 4.34
C LEU A 22 10.18 -4.18 3.06
N MET A 23 9.32 -3.17 3.19
CA MET A 23 8.85 -2.30 2.10
C MET A 23 10.00 -1.46 1.54
N VAL A 24 10.75 -0.78 2.40
CA VAL A 24 11.94 0.01 2.02
C VAL A 24 13.04 -0.86 1.41
N ARG A 25 13.17 -2.13 1.85
CA ARG A 25 14.17 -3.07 1.32
C ARG A 25 13.80 -3.69 -0.03
N LYS A 26 12.52 -3.72 -0.40
CA LYS A 26 12.06 -4.23 -1.70
C LYS A 26 11.74 -3.06 -2.62
N ALA A 27 12.78 -2.49 -3.23
CA ALA A 27 12.74 -1.25 -4.01
C ALA A 27 11.80 -1.19 -5.24
N ASN A 28 10.96 -2.20 -5.50
CA ASN A 28 10.12 -2.28 -6.71
C ASN A 28 8.71 -2.85 -6.45
N VAL A 29 8.18 -2.73 -5.23
CA VAL A 29 6.80 -3.14 -4.90
C VAL A 29 6.01 -1.98 -4.32
N ILE A 30 4.76 -1.81 -4.76
CA ILE A 30 3.87 -0.83 -4.17
C ILE A 30 3.24 -1.43 -2.90
N PRO A 31 3.37 -0.78 -1.74
CA PRO A 31 2.71 -1.24 -0.53
C PRO A 31 1.21 -0.99 -0.55
N VAL A 32 0.46 -2.02 -0.17
CA VAL A 32 -0.97 -1.92 0.11
C VAL A 32 -1.12 -2.00 1.62
N VAL A 33 -1.49 -0.88 2.24
CA VAL A 33 -1.55 -0.73 3.69
C VAL A 33 -2.99 -0.82 4.17
N LEU A 34 -3.17 -1.40 5.36
CA LEU A 34 -4.46 -1.43 6.05
C LEU A 34 -4.16 -1.38 7.54
N GLY A 35 -4.58 -0.30 8.21
CA GLY A 35 -4.35 -0.08 9.63
C GLY A 35 -4.92 1.24 10.10
N ALA A 36 -4.77 1.54 11.39
CA ALA A 36 -5.22 2.79 12.00
C ALA A 36 -4.24 3.95 11.79
N ALA A 37 -2.97 3.64 11.49
CA ALA A 37 -1.92 4.63 11.34
C ALA A 37 -2.21 5.67 10.24
N ASP A 38 -1.72 6.87 10.48
CA ASP A 38 -1.75 7.95 9.49
C ASP A 38 -0.59 7.77 8.50
N TYR A 39 -0.79 6.87 7.54
CA TYR A 39 0.20 6.59 6.50
C TYR A 39 0.53 7.82 5.65
N ALA A 40 -0.35 8.80 5.54
CA ALA A 40 -0.09 10.02 4.78
C ALA A 40 0.96 10.93 5.46
N ASN A 41 1.11 10.81 6.77
CA ASN A 41 2.16 11.49 7.55
C ASN A 41 3.46 10.67 7.65
N ILE A 42 3.44 9.40 7.24
CA ILE A 42 4.57 8.46 7.38
C ILE A 42 5.22 8.16 6.02
N LEU A 43 4.43 8.10 4.96
CA LEU A 43 4.85 7.77 3.60
C LEU A 43 4.65 8.97 2.67
N PRO A 44 5.54 9.17 1.68
CA PRO A 44 5.32 10.13 0.61
C PRO A 44 3.95 9.91 -0.06
N LYS A 45 3.22 11.00 -0.29
CA LYS A 45 1.95 10.94 -1.01
C LYS A 45 2.19 10.34 -2.39
N GLY A 46 1.41 9.32 -2.73
CA GLY A 46 1.50 8.63 -4.01
C GLY A 46 2.49 7.47 -4.04
N SER A 47 3.15 7.11 -2.94
CA SER A 47 4.04 5.92 -2.89
C SER A 47 3.38 4.68 -2.26
N PHE A 48 2.07 4.73 -1.98
CA PHE A 48 1.34 3.63 -1.34
C PHE A 48 -0.14 3.62 -1.75
N ILE A 49 -0.80 2.50 -1.47
CA ILE A 49 -2.23 2.31 -1.67
C ILE A 49 -2.86 2.02 -0.31
N ASP A 50 -3.78 2.87 0.16
CA ASP A 50 -4.54 2.61 1.38
C ASP A 50 -5.78 1.78 1.04
N SER A 51 -5.92 0.62 1.66
CA SER A 51 -7.10 -0.23 1.49
C SER A 51 -8.39 0.45 1.96
N ARG A 52 -8.31 1.46 2.83
CA ARG A 52 -9.47 2.23 3.34
C ARG A 52 -10.05 3.19 2.30
N ASP A 53 -9.32 3.49 1.23
CA ASP A 53 -9.79 4.38 0.15
C ASP A 53 -10.84 3.71 -0.75
N PHE A 54 -11.08 2.41 -0.58
CA PHE A 54 -12.02 1.62 -1.38
C PHE A 54 -13.25 1.23 -0.58
N GLY A 55 -14.43 1.24 -1.22
CA GLY A 55 -15.70 0.85 -0.60
C GLY A 55 -15.83 -0.65 -0.39
N SER A 56 -15.00 -1.47 -1.04
CA SER A 56 -14.95 -2.92 -0.85
C SER A 56 -13.60 -3.53 -1.23
N VAL A 57 -13.32 -4.73 -0.70
CA VAL A 57 -12.13 -5.51 -1.09
C VAL A 57 -12.12 -5.83 -2.59
N LYS A 58 -13.29 -6.05 -3.18
CA LYS A 58 -13.42 -6.30 -4.62
C LYS A 58 -13.00 -5.08 -5.44
N GLU A 59 -13.43 -3.89 -5.04
CA GLU A 59 -13.07 -2.64 -5.70
C GLU A 59 -11.55 -2.39 -5.64
N MET A 60 -10.94 -2.63 -4.49
CA MET A 60 -9.48 -2.58 -4.34
C MET A 60 -8.79 -3.59 -5.26
N ALA A 61 -9.26 -4.83 -5.31
CA ALA A 61 -8.68 -5.85 -6.19
C ALA A 61 -8.79 -5.46 -7.67
N ASP A 62 -9.95 -4.94 -8.09
CA ASP A 62 -10.16 -4.46 -9.46
C ASP A 62 -9.24 -3.28 -9.80
N PHE A 63 -9.00 -2.38 -8.84
CA PHE A 63 -8.03 -1.28 -8.98
C PHE A 63 -6.59 -1.80 -9.15
N LEU A 64 -6.15 -2.72 -8.29
CA LEU A 64 -4.82 -3.31 -8.36
C LEU A 64 -4.58 -4.02 -9.70
N ILE A 65 -5.57 -4.75 -10.20
CA ILE A 65 -5.51 -5.43 -11.51
C ILE A 65 -5.44 -4.43 -12.67
N LYS A 66 -6.13 -3.29 -12.58
CA LYS A 66 -6.00 -2.23 -13.59
C LYS A 66 -4.61 -1.61 -13.57
N LEU A 67 -4.05 -1.39 -12.37
CA LEU A 67 -2.73 -0.80 -12.21
C LEU A 67 -1.61 -1.68 -12.77
N THR A 68 -1.71 -3.02 -12.70
CA THR A 68 -0.73 -3.91 -13.34
C THR A 68 -0.78 -3.90 -14.87
N LYS A 69 -1.86 -3.38 -15.46
CA LYS A 69 -2.04 -3.24 -16.91
C LYS A 69 -1.59 -1.88 -17.44
N ASP A 70 -1.19 -0.97 -16.55
CA ASP A 70 -0.78 0.39 -16.86
C ASP A 70 0.61 0.66 -16.26
N PRO A 71 1.70 0.35 -17.00
CA PRO A 71 3.06 0.49 -16.50
C PRO A 71 3.45 1.93 -16.17
N GLU A 72 2.92 2.93 -16.90
CA GLU A 72 3.21 4.34 -16.62
C GLU A 72 2.62 4.76 -15.28
N ARG A 73 1.36 4.39 -15.05
CA ARG A 73 0.70 4.64 -13.78
C ARG A 73 1.31 3.82 -12.65
N TYR A 74 1.78 2.60 -12.88
CA TYR A 74 2.49 1.83 -11.86
C TYR A 74 3.83 2.49 -11.48
N ASN A 75 4.59 2.97 -12.47
CA ASN A 75 5.87 3.65 -12.24
C ASN A 75 5.72 5.00 -11.53
N SER A 76 4.55 5.64 -11.54
CA SER A 76 4.35 6.86 -10.74
C SER A 76 4.35 6.62 -9.22
N TYR A 77 4.26 5.36 -8.78
CA TYR A 77 4.31 4.98 -7.36
C TYR A 77 5.69 4.55 -6.87
N ILE A 78 6.68 4.43 -7.77
CA ILE A 78 8.05 3.92 -7.47
C ILE A 78 9.08 5.04 -7.65
#